data_AF-A0A7U5GUE8-F1
#
_entry.id   AF-A0A7U5GUE8-F1
#
_cell.length_a   1.000
_cell.length_b   1.000
_cell.length_c   1.000
_cell.angle_alpha   90.00
_cell.angle_beta   90.00
_cell.angle_gamma   90.00
#
_symmetry.space_group_name_H-M   'P 1'
#
loop_
_entity.id
_entity.type
_entity.pdbx_description
1 polymer ?
#
loop_
_entity_poly.entity_id
_entity_poly.type
_entity_poly.pdbx_seq_one_letter_code
_entity_poly.pdbx_strand_id
1 'polypeptide(L)'
;MCIAELTSVKNDIQYIQTVIQNRQMKDKKEKLLNLLAEMLVTVKESTYHYKVEYLDLQGHLLTARHQMMKYKARLLADIEDMHVLISANGAKNAETQCVTITNQLLQTDLYRNNILKNFKKFHPIKKGRFANKEIETALISVKKVGKR
;
A
#
# COMPACT_ATOMS: atom_id res chain seq x y z
N MET A 1 -12.18 1.22 4.00
CA MET A 1 -11.04 0.29 4.05
C MET A 1 -11.38 -0.71 5.15
N CYS A 2 -11.36 -2.02 4.92
CA CYS A 2 -11.51 -2.97 6.04
C CYS A 2 -10.29 -2.81 6.94
N ILE A 3 -10.47 -2.11 8.06
CA ILE A 3 -9.38 -1.65 8.93
C ILE A 3 -8.59 -2.86 9.48
N ALA A 4 -9.26 -3.97 9.75
CA ALA A 4 -8.66 -5.16 10.35
C ALA A 4 -7.59 -5.84 9.47
N GLU A 5 -7.85 -6.01 8.17
CA GLU A 5 -6.95 -6.73 7.24
C GLU A 5 -5.59 -6.03 7.11
N LEU A 6 -5.60 -4.70 6.95
CA LEU A 6 -4.36 -3.93 6.83
C LEU A 6 -3.63 -3.76 8.17
N THR A 7 -4.34 -3.83 9.29
CA THR A 7 -3.69 -3.89 10.60
C THR A 7 -2.87 -5.16 10.74
N SER A 8 -3.39 -6.32 10.30
CA SER A 8 -2.61 -7.57 10.28
C SER A 8 -1.37 -7.45 9.42
N VAL A 9 -1.53 -7.03 8.16
CA VAL A 9 -0.39 -6.83 7.22
C VAL A 9 0.65 -5.89 7.82
N LYS A 10 0.24 -4.80 8.46
CA LYS A 10 1.18 -3.85 9.08
C LYS A 10 1.96 -4.49 10.23
N ASN A 11 1.30 -5.25 11.09
CA ASN A 11 1.94 -5.97 12.19
C ASN A 11 2.97 -6.99 11.66
N ASP A 12 2.61 -7.70 10.59
CA ASP A 12 3.51 -8.67 9.95
C ASP A 12 4.75 -7.98 9.34
N ILE A 13 4.58 -6.82 8.68
CA ILE A 13 5.69 -6.00 8.20
C ILE A 13 6.60 -5.53 9.36
N GLN A 14 6.02 -5.12 10.50
CA GLN A 14 6.80 -4.73 11.69
C GLN A 14 7.59 -5.91 12.27
N TYR A 15 6.96 -7.10 12.30
CA TYR A 15 7.63 -8.32 12.73
C TYR A 15 8.80 -8.67 11.80
N ILE A 16 8.59 -8.65 10.49
CA ILE A 16 9.65 -8.90 9.49
C ILE A 16 10.80 -7.91 9.68
N GLN A 17 10.50 -6.61 9.81
CA GLN A 17 11.51 -5.58 10.05
C GLN A 17 12.35 -5.89 11.30
N THR A 18 11.70 -6.26 12.41
CA THR A 18 12.37 -6.62 13.66
C THR A 18 13.30 -7.82 13.49
N VAL A 19 12.85 -8.86 12.79
CA VAL A 19 13.65 -10.07 12.53
C VAL A 19 14.90 -9.73 11.71
N ILE A 20 14.77 -8.87 10.70
CA ILE A 20 15.89 -8.49 9.84
C ILE A 20 16.87 -7.58 10.59
N GLN A 21 16.39 -6.61 11.37
CA GLN A 21 17.24 -5.75 12.19
C GLN A 21 18.04 -6.54 13.25
N ASN A 22 17.44 -7.59 13.80
CA ASN A 22 18.10 -8.50 14.73
C ASN A 22 19.01 -9.54 14.04
N ARG A 23 19.19 -9.48 12.71
CA ARG A 23 19.99 -10.42 11.91
C ARG A 23 19.52 -11.88 12.03
N GLN A 24 18.22 -12.09 12.27
CA GLN A 24 17.60 -13.41 12.44
C GLN A 24 16.91 -13.90 11.15
N MET A 25 17.17 -13.27 10.00
CA MET A 25 16.47 -13.57 8.74
C MET A 25 16.72 -15.01 8.29
N LYS A 26 17.93 -15.54 8.49
CA LYS A 26 18.27 -16.93 8.15
C LYS A 26 17.54 -17.93 9.05
N ASP A 27 17.58 -17.72 10.36
CA ASP A 27 17.00 -18.63 11.35
C ASP A 27 15.47 -18.68 11.25
N LYS A 28 14.84 -17.57 10.85
CA LYS A 28 13.39 -17.43 10.75
C LYS A 28 12.88 -17.45 9.32
N LYS A 29 13.70 -17.87 8.34
CA LYS A 29 13.41 -17.79 6.90
C LYS A 29 12.04 -18.35 6.54
N GLU A 30 11.75 -19.59 6.95
CA GLU A 30 10.48 -20.27 6.62
C GLU A 30 9.27 -19.50 7.15
N LYS A 31 9.36 -19.03 8.40
CA LYS A 31 8.30 -18.21 9.01
C LYS A 31 8.09 -16.90 8.26
N LEU A 32 9.16 -16.24 7.82
CA LEU A 32 9.05 -14.99 7.05
C LEU A 32 8.39 -15.23 5.68
N LEU A 33 8.74 -16.31 5.00
CA LEU A 33 8.15 -16.66 3.70
C LEU A 33 6.65 -16.97 3.82
N ASN A 34 6.24 -17.71 4.86
CA ASN A 34 4.83 -17.98 5.13
C ASN A 34 4.03 -16.70 5.39
N LEU A 35 4.54 -15.80 6.24
CA LEU A 35 3.91 -14.49 6.47
C LEU A 35 3.77 -13.67 5.18
N LEU A 36 4.81 -13.65 4.34
CA LEU A 36 4.77 -12.95 3.07
C LEU A 36 3.73 -13.55 2.11
N ALA A 37 3.63 -14.89 2.04
CA ALA A 37 2.62 -15.56 1.23
C ALA A 37 1.19 -15.25 1.71
N GLU A 38 0.93 -15.29 3.02
CA GLU A 38 -0.37 -14.94 3.61
C GLU A 38 -0.75 -13.47 3.37
N MET A 39 0.21 -12.55 3.53
CA MET A 39 0.01 -11.14 3.21
C MET A 39 -0.30 -10.92 1.72
N LEU A 40 0.34 -11.66 0.81
CA LEU A 40 0.04 -11.57 -0.62
C LEU A 40 -1.40 -11.95 -0.91
N VAL A 41 -1.89 -13.05 -0.33
CA VAL A 41 -3.28 -13.49 -0.47
C VAL A 41 -4.22 -12.42 0.10
N THR A 42 -3.96 -11.98 1.33
CA THR A 42 -4.75 -10.95 2.02
C THR A 42 -4.88 -9.70 1.17
N VAL A 43 -3.76 -9.11 0.74
CA VAL A 43 -3.74 -7.89 -0.08
C VAL A 43 -4.41 -8.10 -1.45
N LYS A 44 -4.23 -9.25 -2.09
CA LYS A 44 -4.89 -9.57 -3.38
C LYS A 44 -6.42 -9.55 -3.23
N GLU A 45 -6.94 -10.18 -2.19
CA GLU A 45 -8.37 -10.38 -1.96
C GLU A 45 -9.08 -9.16 -1.35
N SER A 46 -8.36 -8.35 -0.57
CA SER A 46 -8.89 -7.15 0.10
C SER A 46 -9.50 -6.16 -0.88
N THR A 47 -10.67 -5.61 -0.51
CA THR A 47 -11.27 -4.46 -1.21
C THR A 47 -10.98 -3.18 -0.44
N TYR A 48 -10.37 -2.21 -1.11
CA TYR A 48 -10.00 -0.93 -0.51
C TYR A 48 -11.08 0.11 -0.77
N HIS A 49 -11.61 0.67 0.32
CA HIS A 49 -12.58 1.76 0.27
C HIS A 49 -11.99 3.05 0.80
N TYR A 50 -12.10 4.13 0.03
CA TYR A 50 -11.69 5.47 0.42
C TYR A 50 -12.83 6.47 0.22
N LYS A 51 -13.04 7.31 1.21
CA LYS A 51 -13.89 8.51 1.10
C LYS A 51 -13.03 9.60 0.46
N VAL A 52 -13.46 10.10 -0.70
CA VAL A 52 -12.77 11.13 -1.46
C VAL A 52 -13.68 12.33 -1.56
N GLU A 53 -13.21 13.46 -1.06
CA GLU A 53 -13.82 14.76 -1.29
C GLU A 53 -13.22 15.35 -2.57
N TYR A 54 -14.06 15.84 -3.47
CA TYR A 54 -13.66 16.37 -4.77
C TYR A 54 -14.59 17.48 -5.20
N LEU A 55 -14.08 18.41 -6.03
CA LEU A 55 -14.97 19.22 -6.85
C LEU A 55 -15.40 18.45 -8.09
N ASP A 56 -16.64 18.67 -8.52
CA ASP A 56 -17.22 18.15 -9.76
C ASP A 56 -16.37 18.52 -11.00
N LEU A 57 -15.37 17.68 -11.23
CA LEU A 57 -14.45 17.68 -12.34
C LEU A 57 -14.37 16.23 -12.78
N GLN A 58 -14.82 15.96 -14.00
CA GLN A 58 -14.97 14.60 -14.56
C GLN A 58 -13.71 13.72 -14.47
N GLY A 59 -12.52 14.28 -14.21
CA GLY A 59 -11.27 13.54 -14.05
C GLY A 59 -10.88 13.12 -12.62
N HIS A 60 -11.46 13.70 -11.57
CA HIS A 60 -10.99 13.49 -10.19
C HIS A 60 -11.22 12.07 -9.69
N LEU A 61 -12.44 11.55 -9.87
CA LEU A 61 -12.78 10.18 -9.46
C LEU A 61 -12.00 9.13 -10.26
N LEU A 62 -11.79 9.36 -11.56
CA LEU A 62 -10.97 8.49 -12.40
C LEU A 62 -9.51 8.48 -11.94
N THR A 63 -8.94 9.66 -11.68
CA THR A 63 -7.59 9.81 -11.14
C THR A 63 -7.47 9.13 -9.79
N ALA A 64 -8.45 9.31 -8.91
CA ALA A 64 -8.49 8.70 -7.58
C ALA A 64 -8.47 7.18 -7.66
N ARG A 65 -9.35 6.59 -8.49
CA ARG A 65 -9.40 5.14 -8.73
C ARG A 65 -8.08 4.63 -9.30
N HIS A 66 -7.49 5.34 -10.26
CA HIS A 66 -6.20 4.97 -10.84
C HIS A 66 -5.08 4.98 -9.79
N GLN A 67 -5.01 6.00 -8.93
CA GLN A 67 -4.02 6.07 -7.85
C GLN A 67 -4.21 4.92 -6.84
N MET A 68 -5.44 4.64 -6.44
CA MET A 68 -5.73 3.51 -5.55
C MET A 68 -5.26 2.18 -6.14
N MET A 69 -5.53 1.94 -7.43
CA MET A 69 -5.06 0.75 -8.14
C MET A 69 -3.53 0.69 -8.21
N LYS A 70 -2.88 1.81 -8.54
CA LYS A 70 -1.42 1.93 -8.63
C LYS A 70 -0.76 1.58 -7.30
N TYR A 71 -1.22 2.16 -6.19
CA TYR A 71 -0.62 1.92 -4.87
C TYR A 71 -0.95 0.54 -4.31
N LYS A 72 -2.12 -0.04 -4.64
CA LYS A 72 -2.40 -1.45 -4.33
C LYS A 72 -1.44 -2.39 -5.08
N ALA A 73 -1.22 -2.15 -6.37
CA ALA A 73 -0.27 -2.94 -7.16
C ALA A 73 1.17 -2.78 -6.66
N ARG A 74 1.55 -1.57 -6.23
CA ARG A 74 2.87 -1.32 -5.64
C ARG A 74 3.09 -2.06 -4.32
N LEU A 75 2.07 -2.07 -3.44
CA LEU A 75 2.13 -2.85 -2.20
C LEU A 75 2.36 -4.34 -2.49
N LEU A 76 1.66 -4.89 -3.47
CA LEU A 76 1.86 -6.28 -3.89
C LEU A 76 3.27 -6.54 -4.40
N ALA A 77 3.76 -5.68 -5.31
CA ALA A 77 5.10 -5.81 -5.86
C ALA A 77 6.17 -5.79 -4.76
N ASP A 78 6.08 -4.87 -3.80
CA ASP A 78 7.05 -4.80 -2.69
C ASP A 78 7.02 -6.05 -1.80
N ILE A 79 5.85 -6.64 -1.56
CA ILE A 79 5.72 -7.89 -0.80
C ILE A 79 6.29 -9.07 -1.61
N GLU A 80 6.03 -9.13 -2.92
CA GLU A 80 6.60 -10.14 -3.82
C GLU A 80 8.12 -10.02 -3.90
N ASP A 81 8.66 -8.80 -4.00
CA ASP A 81 10.10 -8.52 -3.99
C ASP A 81 10.75 -8.99 -2.69
N MET A 82 10.15 -8.71 -1.53
CA MET A 82 10.63 -9.25 -0.24
C MET A 82 10.61 -10.77 -0.22
N HIS A 83 9.55 -11.40 -0.74
CA HIS A 83 9.47 -12.86 -0.81
C HIS A 83 10.60 -13.42 -1.67
N VAL A 84 10.86 -12.85 -2.83
CA VAL A 84 11.97 -13.25 -3.71
C VAL A 84 13.32 -13.06 -3.01
N LEU A 85 13.56 -11.89 -2.41
CA LEU A 85 14.81 -11.56 -1.71
C LEU A 85 15.12 -12.53 -0.55
N ILE A 86 14.11 -12.89 0.25
CA ILE A 86 14.27 -13.82 1.36
C ILE A 86 14.41 -15.27 0.86
N SER A 87 13.70 -15.63 -0.21
CA SER A 87 13.76 -16.98 -0.77
C SER A 87 15.12 -17.32 -1.37
N ALA A 88 15.76 -16.34 -2.03
CA ALA A 88 17.04 -16.49 -2.70
C ALA A 88 18.19 -16.71 -1.70
N ASN A 89 18.78 -17.91 -1.71
CA ASN A 89 19.95 -18.22 -0.89
C ASN A 89 21.15 -17.38 -1.35
N GLY A 90 21.61 -16.47 -0.49
CA GLY A 90 22.85 -15.71 -0.71
C GLY A 90 22.71 -14.45 -1.57
N ALA A 91 21.49 -13.93 -1.77
CA ALA A 91 21.29 -12.64 -2.45
C ALA A 91 22.06 -11.52 -1.70
N LYS A 92 23.06 -10.95 -2.37
CA LYS A 92 23.88 -9.86 -1.83
C LYS A 92 22.96 -8.69 -1.47
N ASN A 93 23.05 -8.21 -0.24
CA ASN A 93 22.25 -7.10 0.30
C ASN A 93 20.74 -7.38 0.44
N ALA A 94 20.29 -8.64 0.45
CA ALA A 94 18.86 -8.96 0.62
C ALA A 94 18.26 -8.34 1.89
N GLU A 95 18.97 -8.42 3.02
CA GLU A 95 18.54 -7.80 4.27
C GLU A 95 18.39 -6.28 4.13
N THR A 96 19.38 -5.60 3.54
CA THR A 96 19.34 -4.14 3.32
C THR A 96 18.17 -3.72 2.43
N GLN A 97 17.90 -4.49 1.37
CA GLN A 97 16.76 -4.24 0.48
C GLN A 97 15.43 -4.44 1.21
N CYS A 98 15.28 -5.53 1.97
CA CYS A 98 14.09 -5.77 2.76
C CYS A 98 13.88 -4.71 3.85
N VAL A 99 14.95 -4.22 4.49
CA VAL A 99 14.87 -3.08 5.42
C VAL A 99 14.36 -1.82 4.71
N THR A 100 14.84 -1.57 3.49
CA THR A 100 14.40 -0.41 2.69
C THR A 100 12.91 -0.51 2.38
N ILE A 101 12.45 -1.68 1.93
CA ILE A 101 11.05 -1.94 1.61
C ILE A 101 10.17 -1.81 2.87
N THR A 102 10.51 -2.50 3.95
CA THR A 102 9.74 -2.45 5.21
C THR A 102 9.67 -1.03 5.78
N ASN A 103 10.76 -0.27 5.77
CA ASN A 103 10.76 1.14 6.17
C ASN A 103 9.77 1.97 5.34
N GLN A 104 9.82 1.83 4.02
CA GLN A 104 8.93 2.55 3.11
C GLN A 104 7.46 2.19 3.35
N LEU A 105 7.15 0.90 3.51
CA LEU A 105 5.80 0.42 3.78
C LEU A 105 5.26 0.98 5.11
N LEU A 106 6.08 0.99 6.16
CA LEU A 106 5.66 1.48 7.48
C LEU A 106 5.50 3.01 7.52
N GLN A 107 6.44 3.76 6.94
CA GLN A 107 6.37 5.23 6.88
C GLN A 107 5.17 5.73 6.07
N THR A 108 4.78 5.00 5.03
CA THR A 108 3.67 5.39 4.16
C THR A 108 2.31 4.85 4.62
N ASP A 109 2.28 4.13 5.74
CA ASP A 109 1.09 3.40 6.21
C ASP A 109 0.53 2.49 5.10
N LEU A 110 1.39 1.62 4.55
CA LEU A 110 1.10 0.75 3.41
C LEU A 110 0.60 1.54 2.18
N TYR A 111 1.30 2.62 1.85
CA TYR A 111 0.97 3.60 0.80
C TYR A 111 -0.32 4.40 0.99
N ARG A 112 -1.06 4.22 2.08
CA ARG A 112 -2.27 4.99 2.38
C ARG A 112 -1.99 6.49 2.42
N ASN A 113 -0.88 6.90 3.04
CA ASN A 113 -0.51 8.31 3.14
C ASN A 113 -0.26 8.94 1.76
N ASN A 114 0.30 8.18 0.80
CA ASN A 114 0.50 8.66 -0.56
C ASN A 114 -0.82 8.86 -1.31
N ILE A 115 -1.78 7.94 -1.13
CA ILE A 115 -3.13 8.06 -1.69
C ILE A 115 -3.82 9.32 -1.13
N LEU A 116 -3.84 9.46 0.19
CA LEU A 116 -4.48 10.60 0.88
C LEU A 116 -3.85 11.95 0.50
N LYS A 117 -2.52 12.00 0.35
CA LYS A 117 -1.81 13.20 -0.11
C LYS A 117 -2.25 13.63 -1.51
N ASN A 118 -2.59 12.68 -2.39
CA ASN A 118 -3.11 13.01 -3.71
C ASN A 118 -4.57 13.46 -3.66
N PHE A 119 -5.39 12.88 -2.79
CA PHE A 119 -6.79 13.30 -2.63
C PHE A 119 -6.93 14.73 -2.15
N LYS A 120 -6.03 15.19 -1.26
CA LYS A 120 -5.96 16.60 -0.82
C LYS A 120 -5.76 17.59 -1.97
N LYS A 121 -5.31 17.15 -3.16
CA LYS A 121 -5.15 18.01 -4.34
C LYS A 121 -6.45 18.20 -5.13
N PHE A 122 -7.49 17.41 -4.84
CA PHE A 122 -8.79 17.51 -5.53
C PHE A 122 -9.65 18.64 -4.97
N HIS A 123 -9.31 19.16 -3.79
CA HIS A 123 -9.81 20.42 -3.27
C HIS A 123 -9.01 21.57 -3.89
N PRO A 124 -9.61 22.49 -4.66
CA PRO A 124 -8.91 23.71 -4.97
C PRO A 124 -8.89 24.62 -3.74
N ILE A 125 -7.91 25.50 -3.73
CA ILE A 125 -7.94 26.72 -2.92
C ILE A 125 -9.14 27.53 -3.44
N LYS A 126 -10.06 27.97 -2.57
CA LYS A 126 -11.22 28.82 -2.92
C LYS A 126 -10.77 30.15 -3.52
N LYS A 127 -10.35 30.15 -4.78
CA LYS A 127 -9.92 31.31 -5.56
C LYS A 127 -10.30 31.11 -7.02
N GLY A 128 -10.70 32.19 -7.69
CA GLY A 128 -10.99 32.20 -9.11
C GLY A 128 -12.23 31.38 -9.51
N ARG A 129 -12.17 30.71 -10.66
CA ARG A 129 -13.31 30.06 -11.36
C ARG A 129 -14.04 28.95 -10.59
N PHE A 130 -13.52 28.54 -9.43
CA PHE A 130 -14.07 27.43 -8.63
C PHE A 130 -14.54 27.87 -7.23
N ALA A 131 -14.58 29.18 -6.95
CA ALA A 131 -14.96 29.70 -5.63
C ALA A 131 -16.38 29.30 -5.17
N ASN A 132 -17.28 29.03 -6.12
CA ASN A 132 -18.69 28.70 -5.87
C ASN A 132 -19.03 27.22 -6.09
N LYS A 133 -18.06 26.35 -6.40
CA LYS A 133 -18.35 24.92 -6.57
C LYS A 133 -18.45 24.23 -5.20
N GLU A 134 -19.47 23.42 -5.02
CA GLU A 134 -19.65 22.60 -3.82
C GLU A 134 -18.67 21.42 -3.82
N ILE A 135 -18.23 21.04 -2.62
CA ILE A 135 -17.40 19.86 -2.42
C ILE A 135 -18.32 18.66 -2.34
N GLU A 136 -18.16 17.73 -3.28
CA GLU A 136 -18.83 16.44 -3.27
C GLU A 136 -18.00 15.40 -2.54
N THR A 137 -18.66 14.34 -2.09
CA THR A 137 -17.99 13.18 -1.48
C THR A 137 -18.39 11.89 -2.19
N ALA A 138 -17.40 11.10 -2.60
CA ALA A 138 -17.59 9.77 -3.16
C ALA A 138 -16.90 8.69 -2.31
N LEU A 139 -17.53 7.52 -2.24
CA LEU A 139 -16.89 6.29 -1.76
C LEU A 139 -16.34 5.52 -2.96
N ILE A 140 -15.02 5.45 -3.08
CA ILE A 140 -14.36 4.70 -4.16
C ILE A 140 -13.89 3.36 -3.61
N SER A 141 -14.21 2.28 -4.33
CA SER A 141 -13.85 0.92 -3.98
C SER A 141 -12.95 0.30 -5.05
N VAL A 142 -11.86 -0.34 -4.64
CA VAL A 142 -10.90 -1.02 -5.54
C VAL A 142 -10.62 -2.42 -5.00
N LYS A 143 -10.94 -3.44 -5.81
CA LYS A 143 -10.66 -4.86 -5.51
C LYS A 143 -9.54 -5.44 -6.38
N LYS A 144 -9.53 -5.14 -7.68
CA LYS A 144 -8.75 -5.92 -8.67
C LYS A 144 -7.26 -5.56 -8.67
N VAL A 145 -6.38 -6.52 -8.43
CA VAL A 145 -5.06 -6.57 -9.08
C VAL A 145 -4.94 -7.97 -9.67
N GLY A 146 -5.36 -8.09 -10.92
CA GLY A 146 -5.37 -9.35 -11.66
C GLY A 146 -5.69 -9.04 -13.11
N LYS A 147 -4.66 -9.03 -13.97
CA LYS A 147 -4.84 -9.41 -15.37
C LYS A 147 -4.88 -10.94 -15.38
N ARG A 148 -5.88 -11.48 -16.07
CA ARG A 148 -5.84 -12.84 -16.61
C ARG A 148 -4.63 -12.97 -17.52
#